data_AF-A0A261AYS2-F1
#
_entry.id   AF-A0A261AYS2-F1
#
_cell.length_a   1.000
_cell.length_b   1.000
_cell.length_c   1.000
_cell.angle_alpha   90.00
_cell.angle_beta   90.00
_cell.angle_gamma   90.00
#
_symmetry.space_group_name_H-M   'P 1'
#
loop_
_entity.id
_entity.type
_entity.pdbx_description
1 polymer ?
#
loop_
_entity_poly.entity_id
_entity_poly.type
_entity_poly.pdbx_seq_one_letter_code
_entity_poly.pdbx_strand_id
1 'polypeptide(L)'
;MVEPTGPEVVVDERTKALNNYRRKLAECRDIEQKLKDLRKKESELTKQFDKSENDIKSLQSVGQIVGEVLKQLSEEKFIVKATNGPRYVVGCRQLFDMT
;
A
#
# COMPACT_ATOMS: atom_id res chain seq x y z
N MET A 1 -66.75 5.13 -46.30
CA MET A 1 -66.88 5.61 -44.90
C MET A 1 -67.40 4.41 -44.12
N VAL A 2 -66.69 3.75 -43.21
CA VAL A 2 -65.69 4.16 -42.22
C VAL A 2 -64.74 2.96 -41.98
N GLU A 3 -63.48 3.24 -41.68
CA GLU A 3 -62.36 2.30 -41.55
C GLU A 3 -62.54 1.26 -40.43
N PRO A 4 -61.91 0.07 -40.56
CA PRO A 4 -61.68 -0.80 -39.42
C PRO A 4 -60.26 -0.66 -38.85
N THR A 5 -60.19 -0.90 -37.53
CA THR A 5 -59.09 -1.54 -36.78
C THR A 5 -57.81 -0.77 -36.42
N GLY A 6 -57.55 -0.70 -35.11
CA GLY A 6 -56.22 -1.02 -34.57
C GLY A 6 -55.81 -0.24 -33.31
N PRO A 7 -55.73 -0.87 -32.12
CA PRO A 7 -54.90 -0.37 -31.02
C PRO A 7 -53.46 -0.89 -31.17
N GLU A 8 -52.64 -0.32 -32.06
CA GLU A 8 -51.27 -0.83 -32.33
C GLU A 8 -50.11 0.04 -31.81
N VAL A 9 -50.34 1.23 -31.26
CA VAL A 9 -49.24 2.20 -31.02
C VAL A 9 -48.52 2.02 -29.66
N VAL A 10 -49.10 1.29 -28.70
CA VAL A 10 -48.59 1.24 -27.31
C VAL A 10 -47.51 0.18 -27.06
N VAL A 11 -47.30 -0.75 -28.00
CA VAL A 11 -46.39 -1.88 -27.82
C VAL A 11 -44.94 -1.48 -28.13
N ASP A 12 -44.72 -0.55 -29.05
CA ASP A 12 -43.39 -0.24 -29.60
C ASP A 12 -42.58 0.76 -28.73
N GLU A 13 -43.24 1.71 -28.07
CA GLU A 13 -42.58 2.60 -27.10
C GLU A 13 -42.23 1.87 -25.80
N ARG A 14 -43.12 0.99 -25.35
CA ARG A 14 -42.94 0.20 -24.13
C ARG A 14 -41.81 -0.82 -24.27
N THR A 15 -41.68 -1.47 -25.42
CA THR A 15 -40.57 -2.40 -25.70
C THR A 15 -39.24 -1.67 -25.86
N LYS A 16 -39.20 -0.50 -26.51
CA LYS A 16 -38.00 0.36 -26.58
C LYS A 16 -37.55 0.82 -25.19
N ALA A 17 -38.47 1.26 -24.33
CA ALA A 17 -38.17 1.64 -22.95
C ALA A 17 -37.62 0.45 -22.12
N LEU A 18 -38.20 -0.74 -22.26
CA LEU A 18 -37.73 -1.95 -21.59
C LEU A 18 -36.34 -2.40 -22.07
N ASN A 19 -36.06 -2.29 -23.37
CA ASN A 19 -34.74 -2.60 -23.93
C ASN A 19 -33.67 -1.62 -23.45
N ASN A 20 -33.99 -0.32 -23.38
CA ASN A 20 -33.10 0.68 -22.79
C ASN A 20 -32.83 0.42 -21.31
N TYR A 21 -33.85 0.01 -20.55
CA TYR A 21 -33.69 -0.33 -19.14
C TYR A 21 -32.82 -1.59 -18.95
N ARG A 22 -33.03 -2.63 -19.77
CA ARG A 22 -32.18 -3.84 -19.78
C ARG A 22 -30.73 -3.53 -20.11
N ARG A 23 -30.48 -2.66 -21.09
CA ARG A 23 -29.13 -2.22 -21.44
C ARG A 23 -28.46 -1.46 -20.30
N LYS A 24 -29.16 -0.51 -19.67
CA LYS A 24 -28.65 0.22 -18.50
C LYS A 24 -28.34 -0.72 -17.33
N LEU A 25 -29.18 -1.73 -17.09
CA LEU A 25 -28.91 -2.74 -16.05
C LEU A 25 -27.65 -3.57 -16.35
N ALA A 26 -27.40 -3.93 -17.61
CA ALA A 26 -26.16 -4.60 -18.00
C ALA A 26 -24.94 -3.70 -17.78
N GLU A 27 -25.01 -2.45 -18.24
CA GLU A 27 -23.96 -1.45 -18.03
C GLU A 27 -23.67 -1.21 -16.54
N CYS A 28 -24.71 -1.10 -15.69
CA CYS A 28 -24.54 -0.97 -14.25
C CYS A 28 -23.81 -2.18 -13.64
N ARG A 29 -24.16 -3.41 -14.05
CA ARG A 29 -23.49 -4.63 -13.57
C ARG A 29 -22.02 -4.68 -13.99
N ASP A 30 -21.71 -4.30 -15.22
CA ASP A 30 -20.34 -4.27 -15.73
C ASP A 30 -19.50 -3.22 -14.98
N ILE A 31 -20.09 -2.04 -14.69
CA ILE A 31 -19.43 -0.99 -13.91
C ILE A 31 -19.20 -1.43 -12.46
N GLU A 32 -20.17 -2.11 -11.84
CA GLU A 32 -20.00 -2.66 -10.49
C GLU A 32 -18.88 -3.71 -10.42
N GLN A 33 -18.77 -4.58 -11.43
CA GLN A 33 -17.66 -5.55 -11.52
C GLN A 33 -16.32 -4.84 -11.66
N LYS A 34 -16.22 -3.87 -12.59
CA LYS A 34 -15.01 -3.05 -12.76
C LYS A 34 -14.64 -2.32 -11.48
N LEU A 35 -15.61 -1.78 -10.75
CA LEU A 35 -15.38 -1.10 -9.47
C LEU A 35 -14.81 -2.06 -8.42
N LYS A 36 -15.33 -3.29 -8.33
CA LYS A 36 -14.81 -4.31 -7.41
C LYS A 36 -13.38 -4.71 -7.77
N ASP A 37 -13.08 -4.87 -9.05
CA ASP A 37 -11.74 -5.22 -9.52
C ASP A 37 -10.73 -4.10 -9.28
N LEU A 38 -11.12 -2.85 -9.53
CA LEU A 38 -10.28 -1.69 -9.24
C LEU A 38 -9.99 -1.56 -7.75
N ARG A 39 -10.98 -1.76 -6.87
CA ARG A 39 -10.77 -1.76 -5.41
C ARG A 39 -9.81 -2.85 -4.94
N LYS A 40 -9.89 -4.05 -5.54
CA LYS A 40 -8.96 -5.14 -5.23
C LYS A 40 -7.54 -4.78 -5.65
N LYS A 41 -7.37 -4.27 -6.88
CA LYS A 41 -6.07 -3.81 -7.38
C LYS A 41 -5.48 -2.70 -6.55
N GLU A 42 -6.29 -1.73 -6.14
CA GLU A 42 -5.88 -0.63 -5.26
C GLU A 42 -5.36 -1.17 -3.93
N SER A 43 -6.11 -2.05 -3.26
CA SER A 43 -5.68 -2.65 -2.00
C SER A 43 -4.40 -3.49 -2.13
N GLU A 44 -4.25 -4.25 -3.22
CA GLU A 44 -3.04 -5.01 -3.48
C GLU A 44 -1.83 -4.11 -3.73
N LEU A 45 -2.01 -3.04 -4.51
CA LEU A 45 -0.96 -2.08 -4.81
C LEU A 45 -0.52 -1.31 -3.56
N THR A 46 -1.46 -0.90 -2.68
CA THR A 46 -1.13 -0.27 -1.41
C THR A 46 -0.27 -1.19 -0.54
N LYS A 47 -0.60 -2.49 -0.45
CA LYS A 47 0.21 -3.46 0.31
C LYS A 47 1.62 -3.64 -0.27
N GLN A 48 1.74 -3.69 -1.59
CA GLN A 48 3.04 -3.78 -2.26
C GLN A 48 3.86 -2.50 -2.03
N PHE A 49 3.21 -1.35 -2.09
CA PHE A 49 3.83 -0.06 -1.79
C PHE A 49 4.36 0.00 -0.36
N ASP A 50 3.53 -0.34 0.63
CA ASP A 50 3.93 -0.36 2.05
C ASP A 50 5.12 -1.30 2.30
N LYS A 51 5.12 -2.47 1.65
CA LYS A 51 6.25 -3.40 1.71
C LYS A 51 7.52 -2.77 1.13
N SER A 52 7.42 -2.18 -0.07
CA SER A 52 8.57 -1.56 -0.73
C SER A 52 9.13 -0.37 0.05
N GLU A 53 8.28 0.45 0.68
CA GLU A 53 8.73 1.52 1.55
C GLU A 53 9.46 1.00 2.78
N ASN A 54 8.93 -0.07 3.40
CA ASN A 54 9.57 -0.67 4.56
C ASN A 54 10.93 -1.29 4.20
N ASP A 55 11.01 -1.96 3.05
CA ASP A 55 12.25 -2.52 2.55
C ASP A 55 13.29 -1.41 2.30
N ILE A 56 12.91 -0.28 1.68
CA ILE A 56 13.80 0.88 1.49
C ILE A 56 14.25 1.49 2.82
N LYS A 57 13.32 1.68 3.77
CA LYS A 57 13.65 2.18 5.12
C LYS A 57 14.62 1.24 5.84
N SER A 58 14.46 -0.06 5.68
CA SER A 58 15.35 -1.07 6.25
C SER A 58 16.74 -1.06 5.60
N LEU A 59 16.84 -0.84 4.29
CA LEU A 59 18.12 -0.74 3.58
C LEU A 59 18.92 0.50 3.97
N GLN A 60 18.24 1.57 4.41
CA GLN A 60 18.91 2.75 4.95
C GLN A 60 19.52 2.48 6.34
N SER A 61 19.14 1.39 7.01
CA SER A 61 19.77 1.03 8.27
C SER A 61 21.23 0.58 8.01
N VAL A 62 22.17 1.33 8.59
CA VAL A 62 23.58 0.97 8.57
C VAL A 62 23.87 -0.01 9.70
N GLY A 63 24.60 -1.09 9.39
CA GLY A 63 25.05 -2.04 10.40
C GLY A 63 26.04 -1.37 11.36
N GLN A 64 25.79 -1.49 12.67
CA GLN A 64 26.71 -1.01 13.69
C GLN A 64 27.69 -2.12 14.06
N ILE A 65 28.97 -1.78 14.25
CA ILE A 65 30.00 -2.75 14.64
C ILE A 65 29.81 -3.10 16.11
N VAL A 66 29.72 -4.40 16.41
CA VAL A 66 29.64 -4.90 17.79
C VAL A 66 31.05 -5.12 18.33
N GLY A 67 31.32 -4.55 19.49
CA GLY A 67 32.60 -4.66 20.19
C GLY A 67 32.42 -4.68 21.70
N GLU A 68 33.48 -5.11 22.39
CA GLU A 68 33.54 -5.14 23.85
C GLU A 68 34.23 -3.88 24.37
N VAL A 69 33.70 -3.31 25.46
CA VAL A 69 34.30 -2.17 26.15
C VAL A 69 35.37 -2.70 27.12
N LEU A 70 36.64 -2.36 26.87
CA LEU A 70 37.76 -2.80 27.71
C LEU A 70 37.97 -1.90 28.92
N LYS A 71 38.04 -0.58 28.69
CA LYS A 71 38.40 0.40 29.72
C LYS A 71 37.87 1.79 29.38
N GLN A 72 37.35 2.47 30.39
CA GLN A 72 37.00 3.89 30.33
C GLN A 72 38.26 4.74 30.57
N LEU A 73 38.52 5.70 29.69
CA LEU A 73 39.63 6.65 29.85
C LEU A 73 39.14 7.96 30.48
N SER A 74 37.98 8.44 30.03
CA SER A 74 37.28 9.62 30.55
C SER A 74 35.77 9.41 30.40
N GLU A 75 34.95 10.28 30.98
CA GLU A 75 33.48 10.18 30.96
C GLU A 75 32.90 10.00 29.54
N GLU A 76 33.50 10.67 28.55
CA GLU A 76 33.06 10.61 27.15
C GLU A 76 33.83 9.60 26.26
N LYS A 77 34.96 9.03 26.74
CA LYS A 77 35.88 8.26 25.89
C LYS A 77 36.13 6.85 26.43
N PHE A 78 35.89 5.87 25.58
CA PHE A 78 36.03 4.45 25.90
C PHE A 78 36.95 3.75 24.91
N ILE A 79 37.70 2.77 25.41
CA ILE A 79 38.48 1.85 24.58
C ILE A 79 37.59 0.67 24.25
N VAL A 80 37.27 0.50 22.96
CA VAL A 80 36.51 -0.65 22.45
C VAL A 80 37.41 -1.56 21.63
N LYS A 81 37.19 -2.87 21.77
CA LYS A 81 37.80 -3.89 20.91
C LYS A 81 36.71 -4.52 20.05
N ALA A 82 36.85 -4.41 18.74
CA ALA A 82 35.97 -5.13 17.83
C ALA A 82 36.20 -6.64 17.95
N THR A 83 35.18 -7.44 17.64
CA THR A 83 35.12 -8.91 17.86
C THR A 83 36.39 -9.64 17.44
N ASN A 84 37.07 -9.19 16.37
CA ASN A 84 38.41 -9.66 15.98
C ASN A 84 39.29 -8.52 15.39
N GLY A 85 39.13 -7.28 15.87
CA GLY A 85 39.79 -6.10 15.30
C GLY A 85 40.76 -5.38 16.23
N PRO A 86 41.49 -4.37 15.72
CA PRO A 86 42.34 -3.50 16.53
C PRO A 86 41.51 -2.71 17.56
N ARG A 87 42.19 -2.16 18.57
CA ARG A 87 41.56 -1.37 19.64
C ARG A 87 41.35 0.05 19.16
N TYR A 88 40.14 0.57 19.34
CA TYR A 88 39.78 1.94 18.99
C TYR A 88 39.39 2.73 20.23
N VAL A 89 39.67 4.03 20.21
CA VAL A 89 39.11 4.98 21.18
C VAL A 89 37.87 5.58 20.53
N VAL A 90 36.70 5.35 21.13
CA VAL A 90 35.41 5.85 20.62
C VAL A 90 34.77 6.78 21.64
N GLY A 91 33.99 7.74 21.12
CA GLY A 91 33.14 8.60 21.92
C GLY A 91 31.76 7.98 22.10
N CYS A 92 31.17 8.10 23.28
CA CYS A 92 29.78 7.72 23.51
C CYS A 92 28.82 8.85 23.13
N ARG A 93 27.63 8.49 22.62
CA ARG A 93 26.53 9.45 22.44
C ARG A 93 25.87 9.67 23.80
N GLN A 94 25.68 10.94 24.17
CA GLN A 94 25.17 11.38 25.49
C GLN A 94 23.73 10.92 25.86
N LEU A 95 23.08 10.10 25.01
CA LEU A 95 21.76 9.53 25.31
C LEU A 95 21.87 8.20 26.08
N PHE A 96 23.06 7.61 26.17
CA PHE A 96 23.28 6.39 26.95
C PHE A 96 23.63 6.78 28.39
N ASP A 97 22.62 6.81 29.27
CA ASP A 97 22.85 6.80 30.72
C ASP A 97 23.32 5.40 31.13
N MET A 98 24.58 5.28 31.51
CA MET A 98 25.10 4.10 32.21
C MET A 98 24.95 4.34 33.71
N THR A 99 23.77 3.99 34.25
CA THR A 99 23.57 3.78 35.70
C THR A 99 23.40 2.29 35.97
#